data_AF-A0A1G1FD07-F1
#
_entry.id   AF-A0A1G1FD07-F1
#
_cell.length_a   1.000
_cell.length_b   1.000
_cell.length_c   1.000
_cell.angle_alpha   90.00
_cell.angle_beta   90.00
_cell.angle_gamma   90.00
#
_symmetry.space_group_name_H-M   'P 1'
#
loop_
_entity.id
_entity.type
_entity.pdbx_description
1 polymer ?
#
loop_
_entity_poly.entity_id
_entity_poly.type
_entity_poly.pdbx_seq_one_letter_code
_entity_poly.pdbx_strand_id
1 'polypeptide(L)'
;MSTESRQGKGVYCPFCSSPLARPRPIQAGVGATVDGGACSCGARYLTDPTGKNVGELMLQALTMMGEALSRGPFDLAQGVDYDEVILSYDWRMHRSLGEPEGYMDGHGRLYMFRERKNTP
;
A
#
# COMPACT_ATOMS: atom_id res chain seq x y z
N MET A 1 10.32 26.39 -22.59
CA MET A 1 9.87 25.76 -21.33
C MET A 1 9.54 24.32 -21.65
N SER A 2 10.31 23.40 -21.06
CA SER A 2 10.33 21.98 -21.40
C SER A 2 9.02 21.29 -21.08
N THR A 3 8.47 20.60 -22.07
CA THR A 3 7.36 19.66 -21.97
C THR A 3 7.82 18.38 -21.27
N GLU A 4 8.04 18.44 -19.96
CA GLU A 4 8.16 17.20 -19.18
C GLU A 4 6.78 16.57 -19.04
N SER A 5 6.63 15.51 -19.82
CA SER A 5 5.44 14.67 -19.92
C SER A 5 4.91 14.29 -18.54
N ARG A 6 3.58 14.42 -18.35
CA ARG A 6 2.79 13.80 -17.27
C ARG A 6 2.78 12.26 -17.40
N GLN A 7 3.91 11.63 -17.62
CA GLN A 7 4.07 10.18 -17.66
C GLN A 7 4.35 9.73 -16.23
N GLY A 8 3.29 9.43 -15.46
CA GLY A 8 3.47 8.72 -14.20
C GLY A 8 4.37 7.50 -14.42
N LYS A 9 5.35 7.31 -13.54
CA LYS A 9 6.30 6.20 -13.64
C LYS A 9 5.56 4.91 -13.30
N GLY A 10 6.14 3.77 -13.72
CA GLY A 10 5.63 2.45 -13.30
C GLY A 10 5.52 2.37 -11.77
N VAL A 11 4.69 1.46 -11.28
CA VAL A 11 4.52 1.27 -9.83
C VAL A 11 5.53 0.24 -9.34
N TYR A 12 6.35 0.63 -8.36
CA TYR A 12 7.40 -0.19 -7.80
C TYR A 12 7.26 -0.30 -6.28
N CYS A 13 7.68 -1.43 -5.73
CA CYS A 13 7.74 -1.66 -4.30
C CYS A 13 8.77 -0.72 -3.66
N PRO A 14 8.41 0.10 -2.66
CA PRO A 14 9.35 1.01 -2.00
C PRO A 14 10.40 0.26 -1.16
N PHE A 15 10.17 -1.02 -0.89
CA PHE A 15 11.03 -1.85 -0.03
C PHE A 15 12.11 -2.63 -0.79
N CYS A 16 11.87 -2.97 -2.06
CA CYS A 16 12.80 -3.79 -2.87
C CYS A 16 12.90 -3.37 -4.34
N SER A 17 12.21 -2.30 -4.72
CA SER A 17 12.18 -1.74 -6.09
C SER A 17 11.66 -2.67 -7.19
N SER A 18 11.08 -3.83 -6.84
CA SER A 18 10.43 -4.72 -7.81
C SER A 18 9.14 -4.10 -8.34
N PRO A 19 8.79 -4.30 -9.63
CA PRO A 19 7.52 -3.83 -10.19
C PRO A 19 6.35 -4.50 -9.47
N LEU A 20 5.31 -3.72 -9.18
CA LEU A 20 4.07 -4.24 -8.60
C LEU A 20 3.09 -4.64 -9.69
N ALA A 21 2.33 -5.70 -9.43
CA ALA A 21 1.20 -6.06 -10.26
C ALA A 21 0.03 -5.08 -10.02
N ARG A 22 -0.90 -5.05 -10.96
CA ARG A 22 -2.15 -4.30 -10.77
C ARG A 22 -2.93 -4.92 -9.61
N PRO A 23 -3.43 -4.12 -8.65
CA PRO A 23 -4.28 -4.60 -7.55
C PRO A 23 -5.47 -5.40 -8.09
N ARG A 24 -5.85 -6.43 -7.34
CA ARG A 24 -7.01 -7.27 -7.61
C ARG A 24 -7.82 -7.46 -6.34
N PRO A 25 -9.10 -7.86 -6.44
CA PRO A 25 -9.89 -8.20 -5.26
C PRO A 25 -9.19 -9.30 -4.46
N ILE A 26 -8.96 -9.03 -3.17
CA ILE A 26 -8.43 -9.98 -2.20
C ILE A 26 -9.30 -9.97 -0.95
N GLN A 27 -9.33 -11.11 -0.25
CA GLN A 27 -9.96 -11.20 1.05
C GLN A 27 -9.06 -10.51 2.08
N ALA A 28 -9.62 -9.50 2.78
CA ALA A 28 -8.97 -8.90 3.94
C ALA A 28 -9.87 -9.18 5.15
N GLY A 29 -9.43 -10.10 6.01
CA GLY A 29 -10.20 -10.53 7.18
C GLY A 29 -11.59 -11.11 6.86
N VAL A 30 -12.45 -11.16 7.89
CA VAL A 30 -13.78 -11.77 7.81
C VAL A 30 -14.76 -10.81 7.12
N GLY A 31 -15.24 -11.20 5.94
CA GLY A 31 -16.35 -10.53 5.26
C GLY A 31 -16.01 -9.25 4.48
N ALA A 32 -14.74 -8.82 4.47
CA ALA A 32 -14.31 -7.66 3.69
C ALA A 32 -13.45 -8.06 2.48
N THR A 33 -13.68 -7.38 1.36
CA THR A 33 -12.91 -7.51 0.13
C THR A 33 -12.33 -6.14 -0.20
N VAL A 34 -11.03 -6.10 -0.44
CA VAL A 34 -10.30 -4.90 -0.84
C VAL A 34 -9.50 -5.21 -2.09
N ASP A 35 -9.17 -4.18 -2.87
CA ASP A 35 -8.24 -4.36 -3.98
C ASP A 35 -6.81 -4.26 -3.44
N GLY A 36 -5.97 -5.25 -3.75
CA GLY A 36 -4.61 -5.31 -3.26
C GLY A 36 -3.77 -6.39 -3.92
N GLY A 37 -2.64 -6.70 -3.30
CA GLY A 37 -1.74 -7.76 -3.71
C GLY A 37 -0.50 -7.87 -2.84
N ALA A 38 0.45 -8.69 -3.29
CA ALA A 38 1.72 -8.90 -2.63
C ALA A 38 2.89 -8.69 -3.59
N CYS A 39 4.00 -8.20 -3.06
CA CYS A 39 5.29 -8.13 -3.72
C CYS A 39 6.09 -9.42 -3.43
N SER A 40 6.99 -9.78 -4.33
CA SER A 40 7.91 -10.92 -4.17
C SER A 40 8.80 -10.83 -2.93
N CYS A 41 9.04 -9.62 -2.40
CA CYS A 41 9.81 -9.43 -1.16
C CYS A 41 9.00 -9.66 0.12
N GLY A 42 7.71 -10.03 0.01
CA GLY A 42 6.81 -10.23 1.14
C GLY A 42 6.05 -8.98 1.58
N ALA A 43 6.30 -7.81 0.98
CA ALA A 43 5.47 -6.63 1.22
C ALA A 43 4.07 -6.84 0.64
N ARG A 44 3.05 -6.31 1.32
CA ARG A 44 1.66 -6.32 0.87
C ARG A 44 1.22 -4.90 0.50
N TYR A 45 0.27 -4.78 -0.41
CA TYR A 45 -0.31 -3.49 -0.74
C TYR A 45 -1.81 -3.54 -0.90
N LEU A 46 -2.47 -2.46 -0.50
CA LEU A 46 -3.89 -2.21 -0.67
C LEU A 46 -4.11 -0.89 -1.41
N THR A 47 -5.12 -0.80 -2.27
CA THR A 47 -5.45 0.44 -2.98
C THR A 47 -6.73 1.07 -2.48
N ASP A 48 -6.70 2.39 -2.34
CA ASP A 48 -7.88 3.24 -2.21
C ASP A 48 -8.00 4.14 -3.45
N PRO A 49 -8.80 3.75 -4.45
CA PRO A 49 -9.02 4.58 -5.64
C PRO A 49 -9.62 5.96 -5.34
N THR A 50 -10.27 6.12 -4.18
CA THR A 50 -10.96 7.36 -3.80
C THR A 50 -10.09 8.30 -2.96
N GLY A 51 -9.10 7.75 -2.25
CA GLY A 51 -8.28 8.45 -1.26
C GLY A 51 -9.04 8.87 0.00
N LYS A 52 -10.26 8.37 0.23
CA LYS A 52 -11.17 8.78 1.31
C LYS A 52 -11.46 7.68 2.34
N ASN A 53 -11.02 6.45 2.09
CA ASN A 53 -11.33 5.26 2.89
C ASN A 53 -10.13 4.84 3.76
N VAL A 54 -9.29 5.81 4.16
CA VAL A 54 -8.02 5.56 4.87
C VAL A 54 -8.20 4.68 6.10
N GLY A 55 -9.20 4.98 6.95
CA GLY A 55 -9.41 4.25 8.20
C GLY A 55 -9.81 2.78 7.97
N GLU A 56 -10.68 2.53 7.00
CA GLU A 56 -11.09 1.17 6.63
C GLU A 56 -9.93 0.39 6.03
N LEU A 57 -9.20 0.97 5.07
CA LEU A 57 -8.03 0.33 4.48
C LEU A 57 -6.93 0.02 5.51
N MET A 58 -6.70 0.94 6.44
CA MET A 58 -5.70 0.74 7.49
C MET A 58 -6.08 -0.42 8.40
N LEU A 59 -7.35 -0.50 8.83
CA LEU A 59 -7.83 -1.62 9.63
C LEU A 59 -7.66 -2.96 8.89
N GLN A 60 -7.96 -2.98 7.60
CA GLN A 60 -7.79 -4.18 6.78
C GLN A 60 -6.32 -4.59 6.65
N ALA A 61 -5.43 -3.62 6.41
CA ALA A 61 -4.00 -3.86 6.36
C ALA A 61 -3.46 -4.42 7.69
N LEU A 62 -3.83 -3.80 8.81
CA LEU A 62 -3.40 -4.24 10.14
C LEU A 62 -3.95 -5.62 10.49
N THR A 63 -5.18 -5.94 10.06
CA THR A 63 -5.75 -7.28 10.22
C THR A 63 -4.91 -8.32 9.48
N MET A 64 -4.60 -8.04 8.20
CA MET A 64 -3.76 -8.92 7.38
C MET A 64 -2.32 -9.08 7.94
N MET A 65 -1.76 -8.02 8.50
CA MET A 65 -0.44 -8.05 9.15
C MET A 65 -0.48 -8.79 10.49
N GLY A 66 -1.54 -8.60 11.27
CA GLY A 66 -1.77 -9.28 12.54
C GLY A 66 -1.89 -10.79 12.33
N GLU A 67 -2.65 -11.22 11.33
CA GLU A 67 -2.72 -12.63 10.94
C GLU A 67 -1.35 -13.21 10.57
N ALA A 68 -0.52 -12.45 9.83
CA ALA A 68 0.83 -12.90 9.47
C ALA A 68 1.76 -13.01 10.68
N LEU A 69 1.63 -12.11 11.66
CA LEU A 69 2.43 -12.05 12.88
C LEU A 69 1.81 -12.84 14.06
N SER A 70 0.67 -13.49 13.87
CA SER A 70 -0.11 -14.14 14.93
C SER A 70 -0.44 -13.21 16.11
N ARG A 71 -0.84 -11.97 15.82
CA ARG A 71 -1.18 -10.91 16.79
C ARG A 71 -2.47 -10.19 16.40
N GLY A 72 -3.09 -9.49 17.35
CA GLY A 72 -4.26 -8.66 17.05
C GLY A 72 -3.86 -7.39 16.25
N PRO A 73 -4.74 -6.86 15.38
CA PRO A 73 -4.45 -5.65 14.60
C PRO A 73 -4.14 -4.42 15.47
N PHE A 74 -4.74 -4.35 16.67
CA PHE A 74 -4.53 -3.27 17.63
C PHE A 74 -3.26 -3.45 18.48
N ASP A 75 -2.61 -4.61 18.41
CA ASP A 75 -1.38 -4.88 19.13
C ASP A 75 -0.14 -4.45 18.32
N LEU A 76 -0.31 -4.10 17.04
CA LEU A 76 0.81 -3.79 16.15
C LEU A 76 1.17 -2.31 16.20
N ALA A 77 2.47 -2.03 16.27
CA ALA A 77 3.02 -0.68 16.21
C ALA A 77 3.89 -0.46 14.97
N GLN A 78 3.63 0.65 14.25
CA GLN A 78 4.46 1.08 13.13
C GLN A 78 5.89 1.37 13.59
N GLY A 79 6.88 0.96 12.81
CA GLY A 79 8.30 1.09 13.13
C GLY A 79 8.82 0.09 14.17
N VAL A 80 7.92 -0.70 14.76
CA VAL A 80 8.27 -1.81 15.67
C VAL A 80 7.97 -3.14 14.99
N ASP A 81 6.72 -3.36 14.60
CA ASP A 81 6.24 -4.63 14.06
C ASP A 81 6.16 -4.61 12.52
N TYR A 82 5.90 -3.43 11.95
CA TYR A 82 5.78 -3.25 10.51
C TYR A 82 6.30 -1.88 10.06
N ASP A 83 6.72 -1.81 8.80
CA ASP A 83 6.97 -0.56 8.09
C ASP A 83 5.80 -0.27 7.15
N GLU A 84 5.51 1.02 6.95
CA GLU A 84 4.46 1.49 6.06
C GLU A 84 5.01 2.57 5.12
N VAL A 85 4.53 2.57 3.87
CA VAL A 85 4.75 3.66 2.91
C VAL A 85 3.46 3.88 2.13
N ILE A 86 3.06 5.13 1.95
CA ILE A 86 1.87 5.49 1.18
C ILE A 86 2.32 6.13 -0.13
N LEU A 87 1.87 5.56 -1.26
CA LEU A 87 2.14 6.10 -2.58
C LEU A 87 0.88 6.72 -3.17
N SER A 88 1.05 7.80 -3.93
CA SER A 88 0.06 8.24 -4.90
C SER A 88 -0.19 7.14 -5.93
N TYR A 89 -1.44 6.93 -6.34
CA TYR A 89 -1.78 5.87 -7.27
C TYR A 89 -2.88 6.27 -8.24
N ASP A 90 -2.56 6.24 -9.52
CA ASP A 90 -3.53 6.27 -10.61
C ASP A 90 -3.95 4.84 -10.94
N TRP A 91 -5.12 4.45 -10.42
CA TRP A 91 -5.66 3.10 -10.62
C TRP A 91 -6.07 2.82 -12.07
N ARG A 92 -6.33 3.83 -12.90
CA ARG A 92 -6.73 3.66 -14.30
C ARG A 92 -5.52 3.30 -15.15
N MET A 93 -4.44 4.06 -14.97
CA MET A 93 -3.20 3.89 -15.72
C MET A 93 -2.19 2.94 -15.06
N HIS A 94 -2.43 2.51 -13.83
CA HIS A 94 -1.49 1.74 -13.02
C HIS A 94 -0.12 2.44 -12.93
N ARG A 95 -0.14 3.66 -12.38
CA ARG A 95 1.02 4.55 -12.26
C ARG A 95 1.09 5.18 -10.88
N SER A 96 2.29 5.57 -10.47
CA SER A 96 2.53 6.31 -9.22
C SER A 96 3.45 7.50 -9.48
N LEU A 97 3.22 8.59 -8.75
CA LEU A 97 4.12 9.74 -8.69
C LEU A 97 5.09 9.66 -7.50
N GLY A 98 5.04 8.59 -6.70
CA GLY A 98 5.76 8.46 -5.44
C GLY A 98 4.89 8.82 -4.24
N GLU A 99 5.51 9.15 -3.11
CA GLU A 99 4.82 9.57 -1.90
C GLU A 99 4.02 10.86 -2.14
N PRO A 100 2.78 10.95 -1.65
CA PRO A 100 1.95 12.12 -1.88
C PRO A 100 2.44 13.33 -1.09
N GLU A 101 2.48 14.50 -1.74
CA GLU A 101 2.84 15.77 -1.08
C GLU A 101 1.67 16.38 -0.27
N GLY A 102 0.48 15.80 -0.34
CA GLY A 102 -0.70 16.26 0.40
C GLY A 102 -1.96 15.41 0.18
N TYR A 103 -3.00 15.66 0.98
CA TYR A 103 -4.23 14.86 1.00
C TYR A 103 -5.15 15.06 -0.23
N MET A 104 -5.01 16.18 -0.95
CA MET A 104 -5.93 16.63 -2.02
C MET A 104 -5.24 16.76 -3.38
N ASP A 105 -4.36 15.81 -3.71
CA ASP A 105 -3.65 15.78 -5.01
C ASP A 105 -4.48 15.14 -6.14
N GLY A 106 -5.71 14.69 -5.85
CA GLY A 106 -6.62 14.08 -6.84
C GLY A 106 -6.24 12.65 -7.25
N HIS A 107 -5.27 12.04 -6.56
CA HIS A 107 -4.86 10.66 -6.81
C HIS A 107 -5.43 9.70 -5.76
N GLY A 108 -5.63 8.45 -6.16
CA GLY A 108 -5.83 7.37 -5.19
C GLY A 108 -4.57 7.14 -4.36
N ARG A 109 -4.68 6.21 -3.41
CA ARG A 109 -3.58 5.80 -2.55
C ARG A 109 -3.27 4.32 -2.73
N LEU A 110 -1.99 4.00 -2.70
CA LEU A 110 -1.49 2.63 -2.58
C LEU A 110 -0.74 2.54 -1.25
N TYR A 111 -1.35 1.85 -0.30
CA TYR A 111 -0.78 1.63 1.01
C TYR A 111 0.10 0.40 0.96
N MET A 112 1.37 0.54 1.33
CA MET A 112 2.35 -0.54 1.29
C MET A 112 2.80 -0.87 2.70
N PHE A 113 2.78 -2.16 3.03
CA PHE A 113 3.10 -2.68 4.36
C PHE A 113 4.11 -3.81 4.25
N ARG A 114 5.03 -3.90 5.21
CA ARG A 114 5.98 -5.01 5.32
C ARG A 114 6.28 -5.28 6.77
N GLU A 115 6.40 -6.55 7.14
CA GLU A 115 6.88 -6.96 8.46
C GLU A 115 8.28 -6.40 8.70
N ARG A 116 8.49 -5.81 9.88
CA ARG A 116 9.81 -5.35 10.28
C ARG A 116 10.55 -6.54 10.88
N LYS A 117 11.48 -7.11 10.11
CA LYS A 117 12.42 -8.08 10.66
C LYS A 117 13.42 -7.30 11.51
N ASN A 118 13.43 -7.54 12.82
CA ASN A 118 14.52 -7.08 13.67
C ASN A 118 15.82 -7.60 13.04
N THR A 119 16.56 -6.69 12.42
CA THR A 119 17.94 -7.00 12.02
C THR A 119 18.74 -6.91 13.32
N PRO A 120 19.44 -7.98 13.72
CA PRO A 120 20.28 -7.95 14.91
C PRO A 120 21.37 -6.86 14.80
#